data_AF-A0A0V0WTL2-F1
#
_entry.id   AF-A0A0V0WTL2-F1
#
_cell.length_a   1.000
_cell.length_b   1.000
_cell.length_c   1.000
_cell.angle_alpha   90.00
_cell.angle_beta   90.00
_cell.angle_gamma   90.00
#
_symmetry.space_group_name_H-M   'P 1'
#
loop_
_entity.id
_entity.type
_entity.pdbx_description
1 polymer ?
#
loop_
_entity_poly.entity_id
_entity_poly.type
_entity_poly.pdbx_seq_one_letter_code
_entity_poly.pdbx_strand_id
1 'polypeptide(L)'
;LDHHSPSSRFACSCQCRAPFVPVASPDAQVGNVSHCTYPCRGLFMSSENHHFVTFWIGLWAVLCFMSTLVTVLTFLIDMHRFHYPERPIIFLSFCYLM
;
A
#
# COMPACT_ATOMS: atom_id res chain seq x y z
N LEU A 1 -26.28 -37.77 -5.41
CA LEU A 1 -25.73 -37.60 -4.05
C LEU A 1 -25.74 -36.10 -3.82
N ASP A 2 -26.94 -35.63 -3.52
CA ASP A 2 -27.35 -34.24 -3.56
C ASP A 2 -27.28 -33.70 -2.13
N HIS A 3 -26.29 -32.84 -1.86
CA HIS A 3 -26.21 -32.16 -0.58
C HIS A 3 -27.18 -30.97 -0.58
N HIS A 4 -28.31 -31.23 0.07
CA HIS A 4 -29.35 -30.30 0.50
C HIS A 4 -28.78 -29.05 1.20
N SER A 5 -29.17 -27.84 0.77
CA SER A 5 -29.23 -26.66 1.65
C SER A 5 -30.53 -25.90 1.38
N PRO A 6 -31.44 -25.76 2.36
CA PRO A 6 -32.82 -25.36 2.15
C PRO A 6 -32.98 -23.84 2.28
N SER A 7 -33.37 -23.15 1.22
CA SER A 7 -34.01 -21.83 1.34
C SER A 7 -34.83 -21.50 0.10
N SER A 8 -36.03 -22.05 0.03
CA SER A 8 -37.07 -21.68 -0.92
C SER A 8 -38.28 -21.16 -0.16
N ARG A 9 -38.39 -19.82 -0.01
CA ARG A 9 -39.70 -19.13 0.06
C ARG A 9 -39.74 -17.59 -0.08
N PHE A 10 -38.67 -16.95 -0.56
CA PHE A 10 -38.68 -15.66 -1.30
C PHE A 10 -37.30 -15.61 -1.97
N ALA A 11 -37.18 -16.05 -3.22
CA ALA A 11 -35.87 -16.26 -3.86
C ALA A 11 -35.28 -14.91 -4.32
N CYS A 12 -34.78 -14.12 -3.38
CA CYS A 12 -33.89 -13.01 -3.70
C CYS A 12 -32.59 -13.59 -4.26
N SER A 13 -32.28 -13.32 -5.53
CA SER A 13 -30.97 -13.62 -6.10
C SER A 13 -29.94 -12.67 -5.48
N CYS A 14 -29.00 -13.21 -4.72
CA CYS A 14 -27.89 -12.43 -4.22
C CYS A 14 -26.98 -12.07 -5.40
N GLN A 15 -26.82 -10.77 -5.68
CA GLN A 15 -26.00 -10.28 -6.78
C GLN A 15 -24.83 -9.47 -6.23
N CYS A 16 -23.69 -9.52 -6.94
CA CYS A 16 -22.54 -8.69 -6.64
C CYS A 16 -22.94 -7.22 -6.85
N ARG A 17 -23.04 -6.46 -5.76
CA ARG A 17 -23.44 -5.05 -5.78
C ARG A 17 -22.22 -4.17 -5.60
N ALA A 18 -22.26 -2.98 -6.20
CA ALA A 18 -21.23 -1.97 -5.95
C ALA A 18 -21.05 -1.77 -4.43
N PRO A 19 -19.82 -1.68 -3.92
CA PRO A 19 -18.59 -1.43 -4.69
C PRO A 19 -17.76 -2.70 -5.01
N PHE A 20 -18.31 -3.89 -4.83
CA PHE A 20 -17.67 -5.16 -5.16
C PHE A 20 -17.74 -5.44 -6.67
N VAL A 21 -16.75 -6.14 -7.21
CA VAL A 21 -16.63 -6.44 -8.65
C VAL A 21 -16.75 -7.94 -8.92
N PRO A 22 -17.45 -8.35 -10.00
CA PRO A 22 -17.56 -9.75 -10.36
C PRO A 22 -16.24 -10.29 -10.95
N VAL A 23 -15.89 -11.53 -10.63
CA VAL A 23 -14.64 -12.16 -11.10
C VAL A 23 -14.86 -13.65 -11.42
N ALA A 24 -14.17 -14.15 -12.44
CA ALA A 24 -14.30 -15.54 -12.91
C ALA A 24 -13.58 -16.58 -12.02
N SER A 25 -12.83 -16.14 -11.01
CA SER A 25 -12.09 -17.03 -10.12
C SER A 25 -13.06 -17.78 -9.19
N PRO A 26 -12.98 -19.12 -9.12
CA PRO A 26 -13.86 -19.93 -8.28
C PRO A 26 -13.67 -19.69 -6.78
N ASP A 27 -12.48 -19.24 -6.37
CA ASP A 27 -12.14 -18.99 -4.96
C ASP A 27 -12.57 -17.60 -4.45
N ALA A 28 -13.09 -16.74 -5.34
CA ALA A 28 -13.52 -15.40 -4.94
C ALA A 28 -14.97 -15.42 -4.44
N GLN A 29 -15.12 -15.32 -3.13
CA GLN A 29 -16.41 -15.24 -2.46
C GLN A 29 -16.37 -14.14 -1.39
N VAL A 30 -17.38 -13.28 -1.40
CA VAL A 30 -17.60 -12.28 -0.36
C VAL A 30 -18.93 -12.60 0.33
N GLY A 31 -18.86 -13.07 1.58
CA GLY A 31 -20.04 -13.53 2.32
C GLY A 31 -20.71 -14.73 1.64
N ASN A 32 -21.97 -14.58 1.22
CA ASN A 32 -22.75 -15.63 0.55
C ASN A 32 -22.86 -15.42 -0.97
N VAL A 33 -22.00 -14.57 -1.57
CA VAL A 33 -21.99 -14.26 -3.01
C VAL A 33 -20.70 -14.78 -3.63
N SER A 34 -20.80 -15.81 -4.47
CA SER A 34 -19.69 -16.35 -5.26
C SER A 34 -19.38 -15.45 -6.47
N HIS A 35 -18.18 -15.60 -7.03
CA HIS A 35 -17.72 -14.82 -8.18
C HIS A 35 -17.70 -13.31 -7.94
N CYS A 36 -17.43 -12.87 -6.71
CA CYS A 36 -17.45 -11.46 -6.32
C CYS A 36 -16.27 -11.17 -5.39
N THR A 37 -15.60 -10.04 -5.58
CA THR A 37 -14.41 -9.67 -4.80
C THR A 37 -14.31 -8.16 -4.56
N TYR A 38 -13.39 -7.76 -3.68
CA TYR A 38 -13.05 -6.36 -3.44
C TYR A 38 -12.33 -5.78 -4.67
N PRO A 39 -12.62 -4.52 -5.05
CA PRO A 39 -11.89 -3.85 -6.10
C PRO A 39 -10.44 -3.61 -5.67
N CYS A 40 -9.52 -3.65 -6.64
CA CYS A 40 -8.10 -3.38 -6.42
C CYS A 40 -7.84 -1.94 -5.89
N ARG A 41 -8.67 -0.98 -6.31
CA ARG A 41 -8.69 0.37 -5.72
C ARG A 41 -9.60 0.36 -4.49
N GLY A 42 -9.04 0.67 -3.33
CA GLY A 42 -9.75 0.63 -2.05
C GLY A 42 -11.04 1.45 -2.04
N LEU A 43 -12.02 0.99 -1.26
CA LEU A 43 -13.36 1.60 -1.16
C LEU A 43 -13.36 2.99 -0.49
N PHE A 44 -12.36 3.25 0.36
CA PHE A 44 -12.12 4.55 1.02
C PHE A 44 -11.19 5.46 0.22
N MET A 45 -10.85 5.09 -1.02
CA MET A 45 -9.93 5.80 -1.88
C MET A 45 -10.66 6.99 -2.54
N SER A 46 -11.03 7.98 -1.72
CA SER A 46 -11.36 9.31 -2.23
C SER A 46 -10.12 9.83 -2.94
N SER A 47 -10.23 10.03 -4.25
CA SER A 47 -9.17 10.45 -5.17
C SER A 47 -8.41 11.69 -4.73
N GLU A 48 -9.03 12.51 -3.88
CA GLU A 48 -8.47 13.76 -3.37
C GLU A 48 -7.25 13.53 -2.46
N ASN A 49 -7.27 12.48 -1.63
CA ASN A 49 -6.22 12.25 -0.62
C ASN A 49 -5.04 11.41 -1.15
N HIS A 50 -5.21 10.69 -2.25
CA HIS A 50 -4.15 9.81 -2.76
C HIS A 50 -2.99 10.59 -3.35
N HIS A 51 -3.27 11.63 -4.14
CA HIS A 51 -2.23 12.47 -4.72
C HIS A 51 -1.42 13.16 -3.63
N PHE A 52 -2.07 13.62 -2.56
CA PHE A 52 -1.40 14.19 -1.40
C PHE A 52 -0.49 13.17 -0.72
N VAL A 53 -0.99 11.97 -0.40
CA VAL A 53 -0.20 10.93 0.28
C VAL A 53 0.96 10.44 -0.59
N THR A 54 0.73 10.17 -1.88
CA THR A 54 1.80 9.76 -2.81
C THR A 54 2.83 10.86 -3.00
N PHE A 55 2.40 12.11 -3.14
CA PHE A 55 3.31 13.26 -3.23
C PHE A 55 4.11 13.44 -1.95
N TRP A 56 3.46 13.33 -0.79
CA TRP A 56 4.09 13.46 0.52
C TRP A 56 5.15 12.39 0.72
N ILE A 57 4.79 11.11 0.58
CA ILE A 57 5.73 9.99 0.71
C ILE A 57 6.88 10.13 -0.30
N GLY A 58 6.57 10.49 -1.56
CA GLY A 58 7.59 10.74 -2.58
C GLY A 58 8.54 11.88 -2.21
N LEU A 59 8.02 13.00 -1.69
CA LEU A 59 8.79 14.16 -1.26
C LEU A 59 9.77 13.79 -0.14
N TRP A 60 9.27 13.13 0.92
CA TRP A 60 10.10 12.73 2.04
C TRP A 60 11.11 11.64 1.67
N ALA A 61 10.77 10.72 0.77
CA ALA A 61 11.70 9.72 0.25
C ALA A 61 12.85 10.37 -0.53
N VAL A 62 12.55 11.34 -1.40
CA VAL A 62 13.57 12.11 -2.13
C VAL A 62 14.45 12.91 -1.16
N LEU A 63 13.90 13.51 -0.12
CA LEU A 63 14.67 14.20 0.91
C LEU A 63 15.62 13.25 1.68
N CYS A 64 15.20 12.03 2.00
CA CYS A 64 16.07 11.02 2.63
C CYS A 64 17.18 10.58 1.66
N PHE A 65 16.84 10.35 0.39
CA PHE A 65 17.83 9.99 -0.63
C PHE A 65 18.88 11.08 -0.81
N MET A 66 18.46 12.35 -0.93
CA MET A 66 19.37 13.48 -1.09
C MET A 66 20.24 13.69 0.16
N SER A 67 19.67 13.54 1.36
CA SER A 67 20.44 13.67 2.62
C SER A 67 21.49 12.58 2.76
N THR A 68 21.14 11.33 2.40
CA THR A 68 22.08 10.21 2.36
C THR A 68 23.16 10.43 1.31
N LEU A 69 22.79 10.87 0.11
CA LEU A 69 23.71 11.12 -1.00
C LEU A 69 24.69 12.24 -0.67
N VAL A 70 24.24 13.37 -0.14
CA VAL A 70 25.10 14.48 0.28
C VAL A 70 26.07 14.02 1.36
N THR A 71 25.61 13.19 2.30
CA THR A 71 26.46 12.64 3.36
C THR A 71 27.54 11.72 2.80
N VAL A 72 27.17 10.80 1.91
CA VAL A 72 28.11 9.90 1.23
C VAL A 72 29.09 10.70 0.39
N LEU A 73 28.63 11.68 -0.40
CA LEU A 73 29.48 12.54 -1.22
C LEU A 73 30.44 13.37 -0.36
N THR A 74 29.95 13.94 0.75
CA THR A 74 30.78 14.71 1.69
C THR A 74 31.84 13.80 2.31
N PHE A 75 31.47 12.58 2.72
CA PHE A 75 32.45 11.60 3.20
C PHE A 75 33.43 11.20 2.10
N LEU A 76 33.01 11.00 0.85
CA LEU A 76 33.93 10.63 -0.25
C LEU A 76 34.91 11.74 -0.59
N ILE A 77 34.50 13.01 -0.49
CA ILE A 77 35.38 14.17 -0.72
C ILE A 77 36.33 14.38 0.47
N ASP A 78 35.85 14.19 1.70
CA ASP A 78 36.61 14.41 2.94
C ASP A 78 37.17 13.11 3.55
N MET A 79 37.12 11.98 2.84
CA MET A 79 37.68 10.67 3.28
C MET A 79 39.19 10.76 3.52
N HIS A 80 39.84 11.77 2.94
CA HIS A 80 41.28 11.96 2.99
C HIS A 80 41.78 12.49 4.34
N ARG A 81 40.94 13.04 5.23
CA ARG A 81 41.47 13.79 6.39
C ARG A 81 40.67 13.72 7.70
N PHE A 82 40.41 12.51 8.19
CA PHE A 82 40.08 12.17 9.59
C PHE A 82 38.63 11.75 9.88
N HIS A 83 38.54 10.55 10.46
CA HIS A 83 37.36 9.96 11.09
C HIS A 83 36.73 10.91 12.11
N TYR A 84 35.42 11.20 12.03
CA TYR A 84 34.59 11.27 13.25
C TYR A 84 33.11 10.95 12.98
N PRO A 85 32.44 10.17 13.87
CA PRO A 85 31.24 9.39 13.59
C PRO A 85 29.95 9.93 14.23
N GLU A 86 29.82 11.24 14.40
CA GLU A 86 28.66 11.85 15.05
C GLU A 86 27.48 12.15 14.08
N ARG A 87 27.77 12.36 12.79
CA ARG A 87 26.78 12.72 11.75
C ARG A 87 25.91 11.55 11.21
N PRO A 88 26.37 10.28 11.13
CA PRO A 88 25.61 9.16 10.54
C PRO A 88 24.28 8.78 11.22
N ILE A 89 24.11 9.06 12.51
CA ILE A 89 22.94 8.60 13.29
C ILE A 89 21.66 9.36 12.89
N ILE A 90 21.77 10.66 12.58
CA ILE A 90 20.63 11.52 12.22
C ILE A 90 20.12 11.16 10.81
N PHE A 91 21.01 10.79 9.88
CA PHE A 91 20.59 10.33 8.54
C PHE A 91 19.90 8.97 8.59
N LEU A 92 20.40 8.06 9.42
CA LEU A 92 19.79 6.74 9.60
C LEU A 92 18.42 6.82 10.29
N SER A 93 18.25 7.68 11.29
CA SER A 93 16.94 7.86 11.94
C SER A 93 15.91 8.44 10.99
N PHE A 94 16.31 9.38 10.13
CA PHE A 94 15.42 9.95 9.11
C PHE A 94 15.00 8.94 8.04
N CYS A 95 15.93 8.09 7.59
CA CYS A 95 15.61 7.04 6.62
C CYS A 95 14.90 5.81 7.23
N TYR A 96 14.82 5.72 8.56
CA TYR A 96 14.04 4.69 9.26
C TYR A 96 12.61 5.15 9.62
N LEU A 97 12.39 6.47 9.76
CA LEU A 97 11.07 7.06 10.01
C LEU A 97 10.25 7.33 8.74
N MET A 98 10.83 7.05 7.57
CA MET A 98 10.20 7.08 6.24
C MET A 98 9.75 5.68 5.83
#